data_AF-A0A9W8IBG1-F1
#
_entry.id   AF-A0A9W8IBG1-F1
#
_cell.length_a   1.000
_cell.length_b   1.000
_cell.length_c   1.000
_cell.angle_alpha   90.00
_cell.angle_beta   90.00
_cell.angle_gamma   90.00
#
_symmetry.space_group_name_H-M   'P 1'
#
loop_
_entity.id
_entity.type
_entity.pdbx_description
1 polymer ?
#
loop_
_entity_poly.entity_id
_entity_poly.type
_entity_poly.pdbx_seq_one_letter_code
_entity_poly.pdbx_strand_id
1 'polypeptide(L)'
;MAAGKKHAGANAPTHYECSLYGLVAKAHEPQLRTRLEALCGDTKAAHHELHHEISCIPCVETPLGPQRKEDHMLRLRIELDPKDPTNMDKATNTICFLGHPEPRSDRGASVRPTTYAQVFSGNAPQFLSLLGYKFNSEFVRKGYWFMYRGIYKIIMP
;
A
#
# COMPACT_ATOMS: atom_id res chain seq x y z
N MET A 1 3.02 37.05 25.97
CA MET A 1 2.05 35.94 25.93
C MET A 1 1.49 35.84 24.51
N ALA A 2 2.05 34.97 23.68
CA ALA A 2 1.59 34.79 22.30
C ALA A 2 0.61 33.61 22.26
N ALA A 3 -0.63 33.89 21.86
CA ALA A 3 -1.67 32.88 21.71
C ALA A 3 -1.32 31.96 20.52
N GLY A 4 -1.03 30.69 20.83
CA GLY A 4 -0.82 29.67 19.82
C GLY A 4 -2.10 29.44 19.03
N LYS A 5 -2.06 29.73 17.73
CA LYS A 5 -3.09 29.28 16.78
C LYS A 5 -3.15 27.75 16.84
N LYS A 6 -4.23 27.21 17.42
CA LYS A 6 -4.59 25.81 17.24
C LYS A 6 -4.86 25.62 15.75
N HIS A 7 -3.94 24.96 15.05
CA HIS A 7 -4.27 24.37 13.76
C HIS A 7 -5.34 23.33 14.04
N ALA A 8 -6.60 23.67 13.77
CA ALA A 8 -7.65 22.67 13.61
C ALA A 8 -7.19 21.76 12.48
N GLY A 9 -6.76 20.55 12.83
CA GLY A 9 -6.39 19.54 11.85
C GLY A 9 -7.58 19.33 10.93
N ALA A 10 -7.47 19.76 9.68
CA ALA A 10 -8.41 19.35 8.66
C ALA A 10 -8.42 17.82 8.66
N ASN A 11 -9.60 17.20 8.79
CA ASN A 11 -9.73 15.76 8.62
C ASN A 11 -9.20 15.43 7.23
N ALA A 12 -8.02 14.81 7.16
CA ALA A 12 -7.51 14.29 5.90
C ALA A 12 -8.55 13.31 5.36
N PRO A 13 -8.88 13.34 4.04
CA PRO A 13 -9.85 12.42 3.48
C PRO A 13 -9.37 10.99 3.71
N THR A 14 -10.10 10.25 4.55
CA THR A 14 -9.88 8.82 4.74
C THR A 14 -10.34 8.09 3.48
N HIS A 15 -9.38 7.50 2.77
CA HIS A 15 -9.67 6.61 1.65
C HIS A 15 -10.02 5.22 2.19
N TYR A 16 -10.96 4.53 1.55
CA TYR A 16 -11.29 3.14 1.86
C TYR A 16 -10.86 2.25 0.70
N GLU A 17 -10.17 1.17 1.03
CA GLU A 17 -9.84 0.10 0.10
C GLU A 17 -10.86 -1.03 0.29
N CYS A 18 -11.48 -1.46 -0.81
CA CYS A 18 -12.34 -2.64 -0.88
C CYS A 18 -11.61 -3.71 -1.68
N SER A 19 -11.32 -4.84 -1.06
CA SER A 19 -10.50 -5.90 -1.65
C SER A 19 -11.13 -7.28 -1.55
N LEU A 20 -10.88 -8.07 -2.59
CA LEU A 20 -11.18 -9.50 -2.68
C LEU A 20 -9.88 -10.24 -2.90
N TYR A 21 -9.70 -11.35 -2.19
CA TYR A 21 -8.53 -12.20 -2.32
C TYR A 21 -8.97 -13.60 -2.77
N GLY A 22 -8.17 -14.21 -3.64
CA GLY A 22 -8.37 -15.56 -4.11
C GLY A 22 -7.02 -16.23 -4.31
N LEU A 23 -7.02 -17.56 -4.25
CA LEU A 23 -5.84 -18.37 -4.52
C LEU A 23 -6.01 -19.08 -5.85
N VAL A 24 -4.97 -19.05 -6.67
CA VAL A 24 -4.94 -19.71 -7.98
C VAL A 24 -3.74 -20.63 -8.01
N ALA A 25 -3.95 -21.89 -8.36
CA ALA A 25 -2.85 -22.82 -8.55
C ALA A 25 -2.01 -22.38 -9.77
N LYS A 26 -0.69 -22.43 -9.64
CA LYS A 26 0.26 -21.97 -10.68
C LYS A 26 0.01 -22.60 -12.05
N ALA A 27 -0.44 -23.85 -12.09
CA ALA A 27 -0.79 -24.55 -13.33
C ALA A 27 -1.92 -23.85 -14.13
N HIS A 28 -2.83 -23.16 -13.45
CA HIS A 28 -3.97 -22.46 -14.06
C HIS A 28 -3.74 -20.96 -14.28
N GLU A 29 -2.60 -20.44 -13.84
CA GLU A 29 -2.25 -19.02 -14.00
C GLU A 29 -2.28 -18.56 -15.47
N PRO A 30 -1.69 -19.29 -16.44
CA PRO A 30 -1.72 -18.85 -17.85
C PRO A 30 -3.14 -18.77 -18.40
N GLN A 31 -4.00 -19.72 -18.03
CA GLN A 31 -5.39 -19.76 -18.47
C GLN A 31 -6.20 -18.61 -17.88
N LEU A 32 -5.99 -18.30 -16.59
CA LEU A 32 -6.63 -17.17 -15.93
C LEU A 32 -6.19 -15.85 -16.58
N ARG A 33 -4.89 -15.70 -16.85
CA ARG A 33 -4.33 -14.52 -17.49
C ARG A 33 -4.98 -14.25 -18.85
N THR A 34 -5.03 -15.23 -19.74
CA THR A 34 -5.67 -15.07 -21.06
C THR A 34 -7.14 -14.68 -20.95
N ARG A 35 -7.86 -15.22 -19.95
CA ARG A 35 -9.26 -14.85 -19.70
C ARG A 35 -9.39 -13.41 -19.19
N LEU A 36 -8.52 -12.98 -18.29
CA LEU A 36 -8.52 -11.60 -17.79
C LEU A 36 -8.17 -10.60 -18.89
N GLU A 37 -7.17 -10.89 -19.73
CA GLU A 37 -6.84 -10.09 -20.91
C GLU A 37 -8.05 -9.92 -21.84
N ALA A 38 -8.78 -11.01 -22.11
CA ALA A 38 -9.99 -10.98 -22.93
C ALA A 38 -11.15 -10.21 -22.25
N LEU A 39 -11.36 -10.39 -20.95
CA LEU A 39 -12.47 -9.77 -20.20
C LEU A 39 -12.25 -8.28 -19.95
N CYS A 40 -11.01 -7.87 -19.67
CA CYS A 40 -10.65 -6.48 -19.46
C CYS A 40 -10.54 -5.71 -20.78
N GLY A 41 -10.50 -6.40 -21.92
CA GLY A 41 -10.39 -5.80 -23.25
C GLY A 41 -9.00 -5.22 -23.54
N ASP A 42 -8.04 -5.50 -22.66
CA ASP A 42 -6.71 -4.92 -22.69
C ASP A 42 -5.72 -5.90 -23.28
N THR A 43 -5.77 -6.03 -24.61
CA THR A 43 -4.99 -7.02 -25.36
C THR A 43 -3.48 -6.70 -25.40
N LYS A 44 -3.04 -5.55 -24.83
CA LYS A 44 -1.63 -5.14 -24.76
C LYS A 44 -1.16 -4.61 -23.40
N ALA A 45 -2.03 -4.25 -22.45
CA ALA A 45 -1.61 -3.65 -21.18
C ALA A 45 -1.90 -4.53 -19.96
N ALA A 46 -1.33 -5.73 -19.93
CA ALA A 46 -0.93 -6.29 -18.64
C ALA A 46 0.13 -5.34 -18.08
N HIS A 47 -0.28 -4.43 -17.19
CA HIS A 47 0.63 -3.48 -16.59
C HIS A 47 1.54 -4.24 -15.64
N HIS A 48 2.79 -4.41 -16.03
CA HIS A 48 3.79 -5.01 -15.16
C HIS A 48 3.99 -4.13 -13.93
N GLU A 49 3.96 -4.75 -12.76
CA GLU A 49 4.30 -4.10 -11.52
C GLU A 49 5.48 -4.80 -10.86
N LEU A 50 6.37 -4.00 -10.29
CA LEU A 50 7.44 -4.44 -9.42
C LEU A 50 7.49 -3.46 -8.27
N HIS A 51 7.27 -3.94 -7.05
CA HIS A 51 7.43 -3.11 -5.87
C HIS A 51 8.13 -3.86 -4.74
N HIS A 52 8.99 -3.12 -4.05
CA HIS A 52 9.62 -3.52 -2.80
C HIS A 52 8.84 -2.88 -1.67
N GLU A 53 8.32 -3.69 -0.75
CA GLU A 53 7.54 -3.22 0.39
C GLU A 53 8.29 -3.54 1.69
N ILE A 54 8.53 -2.50 2.49
CA ILE A 54 9.20 -2.57 3.78
C ILE A 54 8.17 -2.25 4.86
N SER A 55 7.98 -3.17 5.80
CA SER A 55 7.14 -2.99 6.98
C SER A 55 7.95 -2.38 8.11
N CYS A 56 7.40 -1.34 8.73
CA CYS A 56 8.05 -0.58 9.78
C CYS A 56 7.15 -0.53 11.02
N ILE A 57 7.71 -0.84 12.19
CA ILE A 57 7.02 -0.80 13.48
C ILE A 57 7.58 0.34 14.34
N PRO A 58 6.78 0.95 15.22
CA PRO A 58 7.28 1.98 16.13
C PRO A 58 8.41 1.48 17.05
N CYS A 59 9.41 2.33 17.28
CA CYS A 59 10.54 2.08 18.17
C CYS A 59 10.23 2.36 19.64
N VAL A 60 9.33 3.31 19.89
CA VAL A 60 8.97 3.79 21.22
C VAL A 60 7.48 3.55 21.36
N GLU A 61 7.08 2.75 22.35
CA GLU A 61 5.68 2.64 22.72
C GLU A 61 5.21 4.00 23.25
N THR A 62 4.10 4.53 22.73
CA THR A 62 3.50 5.74 23.31
C THR A 62 3.24 5.53 24.82
N PRO A 63 3.43 6.58 25.66
CA PRO A 63 3.51 6.40 27.12
C PRO A 63 2.28 5.71 27.70
N LEU A 64 2.51 4.88 28.72
CA LEU A 64 1.48 4.16 29.47
C LEU A 64 0.38 5.13 29.94
N GLY A 65 -0.87 4.87 29.55
CA GLY A 65 -2.01 5.65 30.04
C GLY A 65 -3.21 5.67 29.09
N PRO A 66 -4.29 6.37 29.47
CA PRO A 66 -5.54 6.45 28.70
C PRO A 66 -5.41 7.21 27.37
N GLN A 67 -4.25 7.81 27.07
CA GLN A 67 -3.94 8.45 25.78
C GLN A 67 -3.10 7.57 24.85
N ARG A 68 -2.86 6.30 25.21
CA ARG A 68 -2.16 5.35 24.34
C ARG A 68 -2.85 5.31 22.99
N LYS A 69 -2.15 5.74 21.94
CA LYS A 69 -2.55 5.47 20.56
C LYS A 69 -2.04 4.07 20.23
N GLU A 70 -2.84 3.29 19.50
CA GLU A 70 -2.33 2.05 18.94
C GLU A 70 -1.15 2.39 18.04
N ASP A 71 0.03 1.90 18.40
CA ASP A 71 1.25 2.09 17.63
C ASP A 71 1.09 1.34 16.31
N HIS A 72 0.71 2.09 15.27
CA HIS A 72 0.35 1.53 13.98
C HIS A 72 1.60 1.13 13.19
N MET A 73 1.56 -0.05 12.56
CA MET A 73 2.56 -0.43 11.57
C MET A 73 2.40 0.42 10.31
N LEU A 74 3.49 0.99 9.83
CA LEU A 74 3.56 1.64 8.53
C LEU A 74 4.23 0.73 7.51
N ARG A 75 3.91 0.93 6.23
CA ARG A 75 4.58 0.24 5.13
C ARG A 75 5.16 1.26 4.16
N LEU A 76 6.44 1.16 3.86
CA LEU A 76 7.07 1.89 2.78
C LEU A 76 7.00 1.03 1.52
N ARG A 77 6.25 1.50 0.53
CA ARG A 77 6.22 0.90 -0.81
C ARG A 77 7.12 1.69 -1.74
N ILE A 78 8.03 0.98 -2.39
CA ILE A 78 8.94 1.49 -3.40
C ILE A 78 8.52 0.84 -4.72
N GLU A 79 7.87 1.59 -5.61
CA GLU A 79 7.54 1.09 -6.94
C GLU A 79 8.74 1.28 -7.87
N LEU A 80 9.16 0.21 -8.52
CA LEU A 80 10.35 0.14 -9.36
C LEU A 80 9.94 -0.03 -10.82
N ASP A 81 10.77 0.45 -11.74
CA ASP A 81 10.59 0.18 -13.17
C ASP A 81 10.84 -1.32 -13.43
N PRO A 82 9.85 -2.11 -13.89
CA PRO A 82 10.04 -3.54 -14.14
C PRO A 82 11.09 -3.85 -15.19
N LYS A 83 11.42 -2.89 -16.08
CA LYS A 83 12.43 -3.04 -17.12
C LYS A 83 13.83 -2.68 -16.65
N ASP A 84 13.93 -1.84 -15.61
CA ASP A 84 15.19 -1.32 -15.07
C ASP A 84 15.07 -1.16 -13.54
N PRO A 85 15.06 -2.28 -12.79
CA PRO A 85 14.78 -2.27 -11.36
C PRO A 85 15.91 -1.63 -10.53
N THR A 86 17.08 -1.44 -11.11
CA THR A 86 18.25 -0.81 -10.46
C THR A 86 18.19 0.71 -10.49
N ASN A 87 17.33 1.29 -11.32
CA ASN A 87 17.23 2.72 -11.51
C ASN A 87 16.32 3.35 -10.46
N MET A 88 16.93 3.81 -9.38
CA MET A 88 16.23 4.44 -8.25
C MET A 88 15.68 5.84 -8.57
N ASP A 89 16.16 6.50 -9.64
CA ASP A 89 15.66 7.83 -10.02
C ASP A 89 14.22 7.79 -10.53
N LYS A 90 13.80 6.64 -11.05
CA LYS A 90 12.41 6.40 -11.46
C LYS A 90 11.55 5.81 -10.35
N ALA A 91 12.13 5.46 -9.21
CA ALA A 91 11.41 4.79 -8.14
C ALA A 91 10.49 5.77 -7.43
N THR A 92 9.23 5.38 -7.24
CA THR A 92 8.27 6.16 -6.47
C THR A 92 8.16 5.58 -5.06
N ASN A 93 8.29 6.45 -4.06
CA ASN A 93 8.22 6.07 -2.65
C ASN A 93 6.87 6.50 -2.07
N THR A 94 6.15 5.56 -1.46
CA THR A 94 4.86 5.82 -0.82
C THR A 94 4.82 5.21 0.57
N ILE A 95 4.52 6.02 1.57
CA ILE A 95 4.22 5.55 2.92
C ILE A 95 2.74 5.21 2.98
N CYS A 96 2.46 3.97 3.35
CA CYS A 96 1.12 3.40 3.42
C CYS A 96 0.78 3.11 4.88
N PHE A 97 -0.40 3.58 5.30
CA PHE A 97 -1.08 3.09 6.48
C PHE A 97 -2.29 2.27 6.03
N LEU A 98 -2.36 1.03 6.51
CA LEU A 98 -3.45 0.10 6.21
C LEU A 98 -4.12 -0.23 7.54
N GLY A 99 -5.28 0.36 7.79
CA GLY A 99 -6.03 0.12 9.01
C GLY A 99 -6.65 -1.27 9.06
N HIS A 100 -7.18 -1.60 10.23
CA HIS A 100 -7.89 -2.86 10.42
C HIS A 100 -9.14 -2.93 9.53
N PRO A 101 -9.43 -4.10 8.93
CA PRO A 101 -10.69 -4.32 8.23
C PRO A 101 -11.90 -4.06 9.13
N GLU A 102 -12.97 -3.54 8.56
CA GLU A 102 -14.24 -3.36 9.27
C GLU A 102 -14.79 -4.73 9.72
N PRO A 103 -15.27 -4.86 10.97
CA PRO A 103 -15.66 -6.15 11.56
C PRO A 103 -17.01 -6.70 11.06
N ARG A 104 -17.50 -6.28 9.89
CA ARG A 104 -18.83 -6.66 9.39
C ARG A 104 -18.76 -8.00 8.65
N SER A 105 -19.43 -9.02 9.20
CA SER A 105 -19.44 -10.39 8.68
C SER A 105 -20.39 -10.62 7.50
N ASP A 106 -21.29 -9.68 7.20
CA ASP A 106 -22.30 -9.76 6.14
C ASP A 106 -21.81 -9.28 4.76
N ARG A 107 -20.55 -8.84 4.67
CA ARG A 107 -19.97 -8.32 3.42
C ARG A 107 -19.18 -9.40 2.68
N GLY A 108 -19.38 -9.44 1.36
CA GLY A 108 -18.62 -10.31 0.47
C GLY A 108 -17.17 -9.87 0.23
N ALA A 109 -16.76 -8.67 0.69
CA ALA A 109 -15.44 -8.10 0.48
C ALA A 109 -14.86 -7.50 1.78
N SER A 110 -13.54 -7.51 1.89
CA SER A 110 -12.83 -6.84 2.98
C SER A 110 -12.78 -5.34 2.70
N VAL A 111 -13.20 -4.52 3.66
CA VAL A 111 -13.15 -3.06 3.56
C VAL A 111 -12.30 -2.54 4.70
N ARG A 112 -11.29 -1.72 4.39
CA ARG A 112 -10.41 -1.12 5.40
C ARG A 112 -10.11 0.35 5.08
N PRO A 113 -9.88 1.19 6.10
CA PRO A 113 -9.35 2.53 5.88
C PRO A 113 -7.87 2.44 5.47
N THR A 114 -7.49 3.31 4.53
CA THR A 114 -6.14 3.39 3.99
C THR A 114 -5.71 4.84 3.84
N THR A 115 -4.43 5.10 4.10
CA THR A 115 -3.80 6.40 3.84
C THR A 115 -2.53 6.17 3.06
N TYR A 116 -2.34 6.95 2.00
CA TYR A 116 -1.16 6.92 1.16
C TYR A 116 -0.51 8.31 1.19
N ALA A 117 0.79 8.36 1.48
CA ALA A 117 1.57 9.58 1.48
C ALA A 117 2.80 9.37 0.59
N GLN A 118 2.82 10.06 -0.55
CA GLN A 118 3.96 10.00 -1.48
C GLN A 118 5.13 10.81 -0.92
N VAL A 119 6.33 10.22 -0.98
CA VAL A 119 7.59 10.87 -0.64
C VAL A 119 8.26 11.32 -1.94
N PHE A 120 8.22 12.63 -2.21
CA PHE A 120 8.71 13.19 -3.47
C PHE A 120 10.24 13.31 -3.55
N SER A 121 10.93 13.40 -2.41
CA SER A 121 12.38 13.59 -2.37
C SER A 121 12.98 13.09 -1.06
N GLY A 122 14.29 12.84 -1.11
CA GLY A 122 15.07 12.37 0.03
C GLY A 122 15.01 10.85 0.23
N ASN A 123 15.52 10.40 1.38
CA ASN A 123 15.60 8.99 1.74
C ASN A 123 14.40 8.61 2.61
N ALA A 124 13.39 7.97 2.01
CA ALA A 124 12.16 7.57 2.69
C ALA A 124 12.39 6.60 3.88
N PRO A 125 13.27 5.57 3.77
CA PRO A 125 13.63 4.75 4.93
C PRO A 125 14.21 5.56 6.09
N GLN A 126 15.14 6.47 5.82
CA GLN A 126 15.76 7.31 6.85
C GLN A 126 14.74 8.27 7.48
N PHE A 127 13.80 8.79 6.69
CA PHE A 127 12.70 9.62 7.18
C PHE A 127 11.83 8.85 8.18
N LEU A 128 11.48 7.59 7.89
CA LEU A 128 10.74 6.74 8.83
C LEU A 128 11.52 6.47 10.12
N SER A 129 12.83 6.25 10.03
CA SER A 129 13.70 6.11 11.20
C SER A 129 13.67 7.36 12.09
N LEU A 130 13.70 8.56 11.49
CA LEU A 130 13.58 9.83 12.22
C LEU A 130 12.20 10.03 12.87
N LEU A 131 11.14 9.46 12.27
CA LEU A 131 9.80 9.42 12.86
C LEU A 131 9.67 8.40 14.00
N GLY A 132 10.75 7.70 14.36
CA GLY A 132 10.74 6.73 15.44
C GLY A 132 10.19 5.37 15.02
N TYR A 133 10.32 5.00 13.74
CA TYR A 133 10.01 3.64 13.26
C TYR A 133 11.30 2.85 13.02
N LYS A 134 11.24 1.54 13.25
CA LYS A 134 12.30 0.59 12.88
C LYS A 134 11.81 -0.38 11.84
N PHE A 135 12.76 -0.93 11.09
CA PHE A 135 12.54 -2.06 10.22
C PHE A 135 11.92 -3.25 10.98
N ASN A 136 10.97 -3.93 10.34
CA ASN A 136 10.38 -5.18 10.82
C ASN A 136 10.58 -6.32 9.82
N SER A 137 10.14 -6.13 8.58
CA SER A 137 10.24 -7.13 7.52
C SER A 137 10.16 -6.46 6.15
N GLU A 138 10.60 -7.16 5.11
CA GLU A 138 10.49 -6.70 3.73
C GLU A 138 10.13 -7.84 2.78
N PHE A 139 9.52 -7.48 1.66
CA PHE A 139 9.29 -8.41 0.56
C PHE A 139 9.27 -7.67 -0.78
N VAL A 140 9.56 -8.40 -1.85
CA VAL A 140 9.43 -7.91 -3.22
C VAL A 140 8.24 -8.62 -3.87
N ARG A 141 7.36 -7.84 -4.48
CA ARG A 141 6.26 -8.35 -5.30
C ARG A 141 6.50 -7.94 -6.74
N LYS A 142 6.56 -8.93 -7.61
CA LYS A 142 6.55 -8.76 -9.06
C LYS A 142 5.24 -9.32 -9.55
N GLY A 143 4.62 -8.70 -10.54
CA GLY A 143 3.35 -9.18 -11.04
C GLY A 143 2.86 -8.39 -12.23
N TYR A 144 1.56 -8.53 -12.48
CA TYR A 144 0.83 -7.75 -13.46
C TYR A 144 -0.53 -7.40 -12.91
N TRP A 145 -1.08 -6.27 -13.36
CA TRP A 145 -2.43 -5.87 -13.03
C TRP A 145 -3.24 -5.51 -14.27
N PHE A 146 -4.55 -5.67 -14.14
CA PHE A 146 -5.54 -5.33 -15.14
C PHE A 146 -6.52 -4.31 -14.57
N MET A 147 -7.05 -3.46 -15.45
CA MET A 147 -8.23 -2.65 -15.12
C MET A 147 -9.46 -3.23 -15.77
N TYR A 148 -10.46 -3.50 -14.95
CA TYR A 148 -11.80 -3.79 -15.44
C TYR A 148 -12.69 -2.55 -15.31
N ARG A 149 -13.20 -2.08 -16.46
CA ARG A 149 -14.09 -0.91 -16.59
C ARG A 149 -13.53 0.39 -15.99
N GLY A 150 -12.21 0.51 -15.86
CA GLY A 150 -11.55 1.67 -15.23
C GLY A 150 -11.82 1.81 -13.72
N ILE A 151 -12.46 0.83 -13.08
CA ILE A 151 -12.88 0.90 -11.67
C ILE A 151 -12.17 -0.16 -10.84
N TYR A 152 -12.10 -1.40 -11.33
CA TYR A 152 -11.55 -2.51 -10.55
C TYR A 152 -10.13 -2.84 -10.99
N LYS A 153 -9.19 -2.70 -10.05
CA LYS A 153 -7.80 -3.15 -10.23
C LYS A 153 -7.70 -4.62 -9.81
N ILE A 154 -7.36 -5.49 -10.76
CA ILE A 154 -7.13 -6.92 -10.52
C ILE A 154 -5.62 -7.15 -10.55
N ILE A 155 -5.05 -7.66 -9.45
CA ILE A 155 -3.59 -7.81 -9.31
C ILE A 155 -3.24 -9.30 -9.23
N MET A 156 -2.32 -9.74 -10.07
CA MET A 156 -1.73 -11.07 -10.04
C MET A 156 -0.23 -10.96 -9.67
N PRO A 157 0.16 -11.37 -8.45
CA PRO A 157 1.57 -11.50 -8.05
C PRO A 157 2.26 -12.68 -8.77
#